data_AF-A0A372FTW0-F1
#
_entry.id   AF-A0A372FTW0-F1
#
_cell.length_a   1.000
_cell.length_b   1.000
_cell.length_c   1.000
_cell.angle_alpha   90.00
_cell.angle_beta   90.00
_cell.angle_gamma   90.00
#
_symmetry.space_group_name_H-M   'P 1'
#
loop_
_entity.id
_entity.type
_entity.pdbx_description
1 polymer ?
#
loop_
_entity_poly.entity_id
_entity_poly.type
_entity_poly.pdbx_seq_one_letter_code
_entity_poly.pdbx_strand_id
1 'polypeptide(L)'
;MATAVAASTVVEQYVKPRVEAKKARRTAQQEFMARMVGLTLSAAVLAEDLPKDMDREVRDRVNAERARQGERLRLAVQQLFDDSGRFLIVYGGPLRTLVRD
;
A
#
# COMPACT_ATOMS: atom_id res chain seq x y z
N MET A 1 -36.62 -3.98 -30.97
CA MET A 1 -36.37 -4.82 -29.77
C MET A 1 -35.01 -5.53 -29.83
N ALA A 2 -34.61 -6.18 -30.93
CA ALA A 2 -33.32 -6.89 -31.04
C ALA A 2 -32.06 -6.01 -30.78
N THR A 3 -32.04 -4.77 -31.26
CA THR A 3 -30.92 -3.84 -31.09
C THR A 3 -30.71 -3.41 -29.63
N ALA A 4 -31.80 -3.30 -28.86
CA ALA A 4 -31.74 -2.92 -27.44
C ALA A 4 -31.23 -4.08 -26.57
N VAL A 5 -31.60 -5.32 -26.91
CA VAL A 5 -31.08 -6.53 -26.25
C VAL A 5 -29.58 -6.67 -26.53
N ALA A 6 -29.15 -6.56 -27.79
CA ALA A 6 -27.74 -6.63 -28.15
C ALA A 6 -26.88 -5.53 -27.49
N ALA A 7 -27.39 -4.30 -27.41
CA ALA A 7 -26.71 -3.20 -26.72
C ALA A 7 -26.60 -3.44 -25.21
N SER A 8 -27.67 -3.95 -24.57
CA SER A 8 -27.65 -4.38 -23.17
C SER A 8 -26.59 -5.45 -22.93
N THR A 9 -26.54 -6.49 -23.78
CA THR A 9 -25.57 -7.59 -23.64
C THR A 9 -24.12 -7.11 -23.77
N VAL A 10 -23.83 -6.19 -24.69
CA VAL A 10 -22.49 -5.60 -24.86
C VAL A 10 -22.09 -4.76 -23.64
N VAL A 11 -23.01 -3.98 -23.08
CA VAL A 11 -22.74 -3.20 -21.86
C VAL A 11 -22.47 -4.13 -20.68
N GLU A 12 -23.24 -5.20 -20.53
CA GLU A 12 -23.08 -6.14 -19.41
C GLU A 12 -21.83 -7.01 -19.52
N GLN A 13 -21.49 -7.47 -20.71
CA GLN A 13 -20.37 -8.39 -20.89
C GLN A 13 -19.02 -7.69 -21.04
N TYR A 14 -18.99 -6.45 -21.53
CA TYR A 14 -17.72 -5.79 -21.87
C TYR A 14 -17.50 -4.45 -21.17
N VAL A 15 -18.54 -3.64 -20.98
CA VAL A 15 -18.38 -2.29 -20.39
C VAL A 15 -18.36 -2.36 -18.87
N LYS A 16 -19.35 -3.02 -18.24
CA LYS A 16 -19.41 -3.15 -16.77
C LYS A 16 -18.13 -3.78 -16.20
N PRO A 17 -17.61 -4.91 -16.71
CA PRO A 17 -16.40 -5.52 -16.14
C PRO A 17 -15.16 -4.63 -16.29
N ARG A 18 -15.05 -3.87 -17.38
CA ARG A 18 -13.94 -2.93 -17.60
C ARG A 18 -13.99 -1.74 -16.64
N VAL A 19 -15.17 -1.19 -16.39
CA VAL A 19 -15.35 -0.08 -15.45
C VAL A 19 -15.08 -0.54 -14.01
N GLU A 20 -15.56 -1.73 -13.64
CA GLU A 20 -15.29 -2.34 -12.34
C GLU A 20 -13.80 -2.66 -12.14
N ALA A 21 -13.14 -3.22 -13.15
CA ALA A 21 -11.69 -3.47 -13.12
C ALA A 21 -10.88 -2.17 -12.98
N LYS A 22 -11.26 -1.09 -13.68
CA LYS A 22 -10.64 0.24 -13.52
C LYS A 22 -10.84 0.79 -12.11
N LYS A 23 -12.04 0.65 -11.54
CA LYS A 23 -12.35 1.10 -10.18
C LYS A 23 -11.54 0.30 -9.16
N ALA A 24 -11.54 -1.03 -9.26
CA ALA A 24 -10.76 -1.92 -8.40
C ALA A 24 -9.26 -1.60 -8.45
N ARG A 25 -8.72 -1.34 -9.65
CA ARG A 25 -7.32 -0.91 -9.82
C ARG A 25 -7.03 0.41 -9.11
N ARG A 26 -7.92 1.41 -9.25
CA ARG A 26 -7.76 2.71 -8.59
C ARG A 26 -7.82 2.58 -7.07
N THR A 27 -8.75 1.78 -6.55
CA THR A 27 -8.84 1.49 -5.11
C THR A 27 -7.59 0.79 -4.60
N ALA A 28 -7.10 -0.23 -5.30
CA ALA A 28 -5.87 -0.94 -4.92
C ALA A 28 -4.64 -0.02 -4.96
N GLN A 29 -4.57 0.90 -5.95
CA GLN A 29 -3.50 1.90 -6.03
C GLN A 29 -3.56 2.89 -4.85
N GLN A 30 -4.74 3.38 -4.50
CA GLN A 30 -4.93 4.29 -3.36
C GLN A 30 -4.59 3.60 -2.04
N GLU A 31 -5.03 2.35 -1.85
CA GLU A 31 -4.72 1.54 -0.67
C GLU A 31 -3.21 1.32 -0.54
N PHE A 32 -2.53 0.94 -1.63
CA PHE A 32 -1.09 0.78 -1.64
C PHE A 32 -0.34 2.06 -1.28
N MET A 33 -0.68 3.19 -1.93
CA MET A 33 -0.04 4.47 -1.67
C MET A 33 -0.27 4.95 -0.24
N ALA A 34 -1.47 4.76 0.31
CA ALA A 34 -1.75 5.10 1.70
C ALA A 34 -0.89 4.29 2.68
N ARG A 35 -0.75 2.98 2.43
CA ARG A 35 0.15 2.12 3.22
C ARG A 35 1.61 2.58 3.11
N MET A 36 2.10 2.85 1.89
CA MET A 36 3.48 3.34 1.67
C MET A 36 3.77 4.67 2.36
N VAL A 37 2.84 5.63 2.32
CA VAL A 37 2.99 6.91 3.03
C VAL A 37 3.04 6.68 4.54
N GLY A 38 2.14 5.85 5.08
CA GLY A 38 2.16 5.49 6.50
C GLY A 38 3.48 4.87 6.93
N LEU A 39 3.99 3.89 6.17
CA LEU A 39 5.28 3.24 6.44
C LEU A 39 6.44 4.24 6.41
N THR A 40 6.49 5.11 5.40
CA THR A 40 7.56 6.11 5.25
C THR A 40 7.56 7.10 6.41
N LEU A 41 6.38 7.60 6.83
CA LEU A 41 6.27 8.51 7.96
C LEU A 41 6.68 7.85 9.27
N SER A 42 6.23 6.61 9.52
CA SER A 42 6.64 5.86 10.71
C SER A 42 8.14 5.60 10.73
N ALA A 43 8.75 5.25 9.59
CA ALA A 43 10.18 5.08 9.48
C ALA A 43 10.95 6.38 9.76
N ALA A 44 10.49 7.51 9.24
CA ALA A 44 11.11 8.81 9.46
C ALA A 44 11.13 9.19 10.95
N VAL A 45 10.00 9.01 11.66
CA VAL A 45 9.90 9.28 13.10
C VAL A 45 10.83 8.37 13.92
N LEU A 46 10.98 7.11 13.52
CA LEU A 46 11.88 6.17 14.18
C LEU A 46 13.36 6.48 13.94
N ALA A 47 13.69 7.02 12.77
CA ALA A 47 15.05 7.38 12.37
C ALA A 47 15.54 8.71 12.97
N GLU A 48 14.64 9.52 13.52
CA GLU A 48 14.98 10.82 14.08
C GLU A 48 15.82 10.67 15.36
N ASP A 49 16.84 11.50 15.53
CA ASP A 49 17.67 11.48 16.74
C ASP A 49 16.92 12.02 17.96
N LEU A 50 17.19 11.45 19.14
CA LEU A 50 16.67 12.01 20.39
C LEU A 50 17.52 13.22 20.83
N PRO A 51 16.89 14.29 21.36
CA PRO A 51 17.60 15.40 22.00
C PRO A 51 18.64 14.92 23.02
N LYS A 52 19.84 15.50 22.95
CA LYS A 52 21.00 15.09 23.78
C LYS A 52 20.80 15.38 25.26
N ASP A 53 20.03 16.42 25.56
CA ASP A 53 19.64 16.93 26.88
C ASP A 53 18.39 16.27 27.46
N MET A 54 17.78 15.32 26.73
CA MET A 54 16.62 14.57 27.21
C MET A 54 16.96 13.78 28.48
N ASP A 55 16.09 13.88 29.48
CA ASP A 55 16.16 13.10 30.72
C ASP A 55 16.29 11.59 30.44
N ARG A 56 17.08 10.91 31.27
CA ARG A 56 17.41 9.50 31.06
C ARG A 56 16.18 8.59 31.15
N GLU A 57 15.29 8.82 32.11
CA GLU A 57 14.08 8.00 32.26
C GLU A 57 13.15 8.18 31.07
N VAL A 58 13.00 9.42 30.59
CA VAL A 58 12.23 9.73 29.38
C VAL A 58 12.84 9.06 28.15
N ARG A 59 14.16 9.13 28.00
CA ARG A 59 14.89 8.49 26.89
C ARG A 59 14.68 6.98 26.88
N ASP A 60 14.77 6.33 28.02
CA ASP A 60 14.56 4.88 28.13
C ASP A 60 13.13 4.48 27.76
N ARG A 61 12.12 5.27 28.20
CA ARG A 61 10.72 5.07 27.79
C ARG A 61 10.50 5.26 26.29
N VAL A 62 11.09 6.29 25.70
CA VAL A 62 11.00 6.57 24.27
C VAL A 62 11.68 5.45 23.47
N ASN A 63 12.85 4.97 23.89
CA ASN A 63 13.53 3.85 23.24
C ASN A 63 12.70 2.55 23.31
N ALA A 64 12.07 2.27 24.45
CA ALA A 64 11.18 1.12 24.58
C ALA A 64 9.97 1.23 23.64
N GLU A 65 9.41 2.43 23.46
CA GLU A 65 8.34 2.66 22.50
C GLU A 65 8.83 2.56 21.05
N ARG A 66 10.00 3.11 20.73
CA ARG A 66 10.63 2.96 19.41
C ARG A 66 10.84 1.51 19.03
N ALA A 67 11.25 0.66 19.97
CA ALA A 67 11.37 -0.78 19.74
C ALA A 67 10.01 -1.44 19.42
N ARG A 68 8.95 -1.10 20.17
CA ARG A 68 7.59 -1.59 19.90
C ARG A 68 7.07 -1.15 18.54
N GLN A 69 7.29 0.12 18.19
CA GLN A 69 6.87 0.69 16.91
C GLN A 69 7.70 0.15 15.74
N GLY A 70 8.99 -0.11 15.95
CA GLY A 70 9.85 -0.77 14.98
C GLY A 70 9.37 -2.18 14.64
N GLU A 71 8.93 -2.95 15.63
CA GLU A 71 8.35 -4.28 15.38
C GLU A 71 7.01 -4.20 14.65
N ARG A 72 6.14 -3.25 15.01
CA ARG A 72 4.89 -2.99 14.26
C ARG A 72 5.17 -2.61 12.82
N LEU A 73 6.16 -1.76 12.58
CA LEU A 73 6.58 -1.35 11.25
C LEU A 73 7.10 -2.55 10.45
N ARG A 74 7.93 -3.39 11.06
CA ARG A 74 8.44 -4.64 10.45
C ARG A 74 7.29 -5.55 10.01
N LEU A 75 6.30 -5.76 10.87
CA LEU A 75 5.11 -6.57 10.56
C LEU A 75 4.27 -5.95 9.44
N ALA A 76 4.09 -4.63 9.45
CA ALA A 76 3.34 -3.92 8.40
C ALA A 76 4.04 -4.00 7.03
N VAL A 77 5.37 -3.91 7.00
CA VAL A 77 6.17 -4.12 5.78
C VAL A 77 6.02 -5.57 5.30
N GLN A 78 6.12 -6.55 6.20
CA GLN A 78 5.94 -7.96 5.86
C GLN A 78 4.56 -8.24 5.26
N GLN A 79 3.49 -7.72 5.89
CA GLN A 79 2.13 -7.82 5.34
C GLN A 79 1.98 -7.15 3.98
N LEU A 80 2.65 -6.02 3.74
CA LEU A 80 2.65 -5.36 2.43
C LEU A 80 3.29 -6.24 1.35
N PHE A 81 4.37 -6.95 1.68
CA PHE A 81 5.01 -7.91 0.78
C PHE A 81 4.14 -9.16 0.57
N ASP A 82 3.51 -9.68 1.60
CA ASP A 82 2.59 -10.83 1.48
C ASP A 82 1.37 -10.47 0.60
N ASP A 83 0.87 -9.23 0.73
CA ASP A 83 -0.21 -8.67 -0.09
C ASP A 83 0.26 -8.23 -1.50
N SER A 84 1.55 -8.34 -1.83
CA SER A 84 2.10 -7.84 -3.11
C SER A 84 1.44 -8.46 -4.34
N GLY A 85 0.97 -9.71 -4.23
CA GLY A 85 0.14 -10.39 -5.23
C GLY A 85 -1.13 -9.62 -5.61
N ARG A 86 -1.74 -8.94 -4.64
CA ARG A 86 -2.93 -8.10 -4.86
C ARG A 86 -2.59 -6.80 -5.57
N PHE A 87 -1.37 -6.30 -5.40
CA PHE A 87 -0.87 -5.07 -6.04
C PHE A 87 -0.15 -5.32 -7.37
N LEU A 88 0.17 -6.58 -7.69
CA LEU A 88 0.77 -7.01 -8.97
C LEU A 88 -0.10 -6.65 -10.19
N ILE A 89 -1.44 -6.59 -10.04
CA ILE A 89 -2.33 -6.12 -11.11
C ILE A 89 -2.16 -4.62 -11.38
N VAL A 90 -1.75 -3.85 -10.36
CA VAL A 90 -1.58 -2.39 -10.44
C VAL A 90 -0.18 -2.03 -10.96
N TYR A 91 0.85 -2.73 -10.49
CA TYR A 91 2.28 -2.41 -10.73
C TYR A 91 3.10 -3.53 -11.40
N GLY A 92 2.51 -4.66 -11.80
CA GLY A 92 3.23 -5.76 -12.45
C GLY A 92 3.83 -5.40 -13.82
N GLY A 93 3.39 -4.31 -14.45
CA GLY A 93 4.08 -3.72 -15.59
C GLY A 93 5.38 -3.02 -15.17
N PRO A 94 5.31 -1.98 -14.30
CA PRO A 94 6.49 -1.28 -13.77
C PRO A 94 7.47 -2.12 -12.92
N LEU A 95 7.02 -3.18 -12.25
CA LEU A 95 7.92 -4.06 -11.46
C LEU A 95 8.71 -5.02 -12.36
N ARG A 96 8.14 -5.44 -13.49
CA ARG A 96 8.88 -6.23 -14.50
C ARG A 96 10.04 -5.47 -15.11
N THR A 97 9.99 -4.14 -15.12
CA THR A 97 11.12 -3.31 -15.57
C THR A 97 12.20 -3.13 -14.50
N LEU A 98 11.89 -3.33 -13.21
CA LEU A 98 12.85 -3.21 -12.11
C LEU A 98 13.61 -4.52 -11.80
N VAL A 99 13.04 -5.68 -12.16
CA VAL A 99 13.67 -7.00 -11.95
C VAL A 99 14.50 -7.44 -13.17
N ARG A 100 14.51 -6.64 -14.24
CA ARG A 100 15.20 -6.96 -15.50
C ARG A 100 16.53 -6.20 -15.70
N ASP A 101 16.96 -5.45 -14.69
CA ASP A 101 18.31 -4.91 -14.56
C ASP A 101 19.04 -5.66 -13.42
#